data_AF-A0A7M1URR3-F1
#
_entry.id   AF-A0A7M1URR3-F1
#
_cell.length_a   1.000
_cell.length_b   1.000
_cell.length_c   1.000
_cell.angle_alpha   90.00
_cell.angle_beta   90.00
_cell.angle_gamma   90.00
#
_symmetry.space_group_name_H-M   'P 1'
#
loop_
_entity.id
_entity.type
_entity.pdbx_description
1 polymer ?
#
loop_
_entity_poly.entity_id
_entity_poly.type
_entity_poly.pdbx_seq_one_letter_code
_entity_poly.pdbx_strand_id
1 'polypeptide(L)'
;MVKVNRRLIEELLIIMGLISLVLIFQPVDKTLYTIGWSIILVSTLGYVIFTLIPSHTTAPRELIKNYFKTLVIVLMVVLGFLLISIILTPYLV
;
A
#
# COMPACT_ATOMS: atom_id res chain seq x y z
N MET A 1 -19.63 -14.13 -6.43
CA MET A 1 -19.16 -14.07 -5.03
C MET A 1 -17.78 -13.42 -4.85
N VAL A 2 -16.80 -13.65 -5.75
CA VAL A 2 -15.42 -13.09 -5.61
C VAL A 2 -15.33 -11.55 -5.63
N LYS A 3 -16.21 -10.85 -6.38
CA LYS A 3 -16.20 -9.37 -6.47
C LYS A 3 -16.51 -8.66 -5.15
N VAL A 4 -17.37 -9.22 -4.29
CA VAL A 4 -17.79 -8.57 -3.03
C VAL A 4 -16.67 -8.61 -1.99
N ASN A 5 -15.96 -9.74 -1.89
CA ASN A 5 -14.83 -9.88 -0.97
C ASN A 5 -13.66 -8.96 -1.34
N ARG A 6 -13.35 -8.79 -2.62
CA ARG A 6 -12.26 -7.89 -3.05
C ARG A 6 -12.54 -6.44 -2.66
N ARG A 7 -13.77 -5.97 -2.89
CA ARG A 7 -14.16 -4.59 -2.55
C ARG A 7 -14.09 -4.32 -1.05
N LEU A 8 -14.55 -5.27 -0.23
CA LEU A 8 -14.43 -5.18 1.24
C LEU A 8 -12.96 -5.12 1.69
N ILE A 9 -12.08 -5.91 1.07
CA ILE A 9 -10.64 -5.90 1.37
C ILE A 9 -10.02 -4.56 0.98
N GLU A 10 -10.32 -4.03 -0.20
CA GLU A 10 -9.86 -2.71 -0.66
C GLU A 10 -10.33 -1.59 0.28
N GLU A 11 -11.60 -1.60 0.69
CA GLU A 11 -12.16 -0.62 1.63
C GLU A 11 -11.49 -0.69 3.02
N LEU A 12 -11.24 -1.89 3.55
CA LEU A 12 -10.50 -2.08 4.80
C LEU A 12 -9.06 -1.56 4.72
N LEU A 13 -8.37 -1.82 3.61
CA LEU A 13 -7.00 -1.34 3.40
C LEU A 13 -6.93 0.19 3.32
N ILE A 14 -7.94 0.82 2.71
CA ILE A 14 -8.06 2.28 2.70
C ILE A 14 -8.28 2.82 4.11
N ILE A 15 -9.18 2.21 4.89
CA ILE A 15 -9.44 2.63 6.27
C ILE A 15 -8.17 2.51 7.13
N MET A 16 -7.43 1.41 7.02
CA MET A 16 -6.14 1.24 7.71
C MET A 16 -5.12 2.30 7.27
N GLY A 17 -5.08 2.63 5.97
CA GLY A 17 -4.27 3.72 5.44
C GLY A 17 -4.63 5.08 6.06
N LEU A 18 -5.91 5.39 6.21
CA LEU A 18 -6.35 6.64 6.84
C LEU A 18 -5.96 6.70 8.33
N ILE A 19 -6.14 5.60 9.08
CA ILE A 19 -5.70 5.52 10.48
C ILE A 19 -4.19 5.73 10.58
N SER A 20 -3.42 5.16 9.66
CA SER A 20 -1.97 5.34 9.65
C SER A 20 -1.53 6.78 9.39
N LEU A 21 -2.24 7.52 8.53
CA LEU A 21 -1.96 8.94 8.29
C LEU A 21 -2.20 9.77 9.56
N VAL A 22 -3.24 9.47 10.33
CA VAL A 22 -3.48 10.13 11.63
C VAL A 22 -2.31 9.89 12.57
N LEU A 23 -1.81 8.66 12.67
CA LEU A 23 -0.67 8.32 13.51
C LEU A 23 0.65 8.99 13.07
N ILE A 24 0.82 9.22 11.77
CA ILE A 24 2.02 9.88 11.20
C ILE A 24 1.97 11.40 11.39
N PHE A 25 0.83 12.04 11.13
CA PHE A 25 0.69 13.49 11.20
C PHE A 25 0.42 14.02 12.62
N GLN A 26 -0.11 13.18 13.52
CA GLN A 26 -0.31 13.52 14.93
C GLN A 26 0.34 12.47 15.83
N PRO A 27 1.69 12.35 15.80
CA PRO A 27 2.37 11.37 16.62
C PRO A 27 2.37 11.82 18.08
N VAL A 28 1.65 11.09 18.92
CA VAL A 28 1.69 11.29 20.38
C VAL A 28 3.03 10.78 20.96
N ASP A 29 3.65 9.81 20.28
CA ASP A 29 4.95 9.22 20.64
C ASP A 29 5.64 8.70 19.36
N LYS A 30 6.97 8.67 19.34
CA LYS A 30 7.81 8.07 18.28
C LYS A 30 7.42 6.62 17.96
N THR A 31 6.96 5.87 18.96
CA THR A 31 6.49 4.49 18.78
C THR A 31 5.25 4.45 17.90
N LEU A 32 4.26 5.32 18.17
CA LEU A 32 3.02 5.42 17.40
C LEU A 32 3.27 5.92 15.97
N TYR A 33 4.22 6.85 15.82
CA TYR A 33 4.68 7.30 14.51
C TYR A 33 5.23 6.14 13.66
N THR A 34 6.10 5.32 14.25
CA THR A 34 6.72 4.17 13.57
C THR A 34 5.67 3.11 13.22
N ILE A 35 4.70 2.88 14.10
CA ILE A 35 3.56 2.01 13.85
C ILE A 35 2.72 2.55 12.69
N GLY A 36 2.46 3.86 12.65
CA GLY A 36 1.78 4.53 11.53
C GLY A 36 2.46 4.24 10.19
N TRP A 37 3.77 4.44 10.10
CA TRP A 37 4.53 4.10 8.89
C TRP A 37 4.50 2.61 8.54
N SER A 38 4.45 1.72 9.52
CA SER A 38 4.33 0.28 9.28
C SER A 38 2.95 -0.10 8.75
N ILE A 39 1.89 0.49 9.29
CA ILE A 39 0.51 0.26 8.84
C ILE A 39 0.32 0.82 7.42
N ILE A 40 0.82 2.03 7.12
CA ILE A 40 0.64 2.62 5.79
C ILE A 40 1.37 1.81 4.71
N LEU A 41 2.54 1.25 5.04
CA LEU A 41 3.28 0.33 4.18
C LEU A 41 2.41 -0.89 3.83
N VAL A 42 1.96 -1.65 4.83
CA VAL A 42 1.17 -2.88 4.61
C VAL A 42 -0.13 -2.59 3.87
N SER A 43 -0.80 -1.50 4.23
CA SER A 43 -2.07 -1.09 3.62
C SER A 43 -1.90 -0.77 2.14
N THR A 44 -0.86 -0.01 1.79
CA THR A 44 -0.59 0.41 0.42
C THR A 44 -0.14 -0.77 -0.44
N LEU A 45 0.75 -1.62 0.07
CA LEU A 45 1.18 -2.84 -0.61
C LEU A 45 0.00 -3.78 -0.89
N GLY A 46 -0.83 -4.03 0.13
CA GLY A 46 -2.03 -4.83 -0.01
C GLY A 46 -2.97 -4.26 -1.06
N TYR A 47 -3.25 -2.95 -0.98
CA TYR A 47 -4.17 -2.30 -1.91
C TYR A 47 -3.70 -2.43 -3.34
N VAL A 48 -2.43 -2.12 -3.61
CA VAL A 48 -1.81 -2.26 -4.93
C VAL A 48 -1.93 -3.69 -5.48
N ILE A 49 -1.66 -4.71 -4.66
CA ILE A 49 -1.79 -6.12 -5.07
C ILE A 49 -3.23 -6.42 -5.47
N PHE A 50 -4.23 -6.03 -4.67
CA PHE A 50 -5.62 -6.34 -4.97
C PHE A 50 -6.20 -5.53 -6.13
N THR A 51 -5.78 -4.26 -6.28
CA THR A 51 -6.30 -3.36 -7.30
C THR A 51 -5.71 -3.65 -8.68
N LEU A 52 -4.45 -4.09 -8.77
CA LEU A 52 -3.79 -4.37 -10.05
C LEU A 52 -4.38 -5.56 -10.81
N ILE A 53 -5.14 -6.45 -10.15
CA ILE A 53 -5.67 -7.66 -10.79
C ILE A 53 -6.65 -7.23 -11.90
N PRO A 54 -6.29 -7.43 -13.18
CA PRO A 54 -7.11 -6.98 -14.30
C PRO A 54 -8.45 -7.70 -14.27
N SER A 55 -9.56 -6.96 -14.25
CA SER A 55 -10.91 -7.54 -14.19
C SER A 55 -11.36 -8.13 -15.52
N HIS A 56 -10.74 -7.73 -16.64
CA HIS A 56 -11.02 -8.21 -17.98
C HIS A 56 -9.75 -8.12 -18.84
N THR A 57 -9.29 -9.21 -19.45
CA THR A 57 -8.30 -9.17 -20.55
C THR A 57 -8.34 -10.47 -21.35
N THR A 58 -8.08 -10.33 -22.65
CA THR A 58 -8.39 -11.26 -23.74
C THR A 58 -7.38 -12.41 -23.94
N ALA A 59 -6.26 -12.45 -23.21
CA ALA A 59 -5.27 -13.54 -23.30
C ALA A 59 -4.53 -13.79 -21.95
N PRO A 60 -4.53 -15.03 -21.38
CA PRO A 60 -4.02 -15.30 -20.03
C PRO A 60 -2.51 -15.09 -19.83
N ARG A 61 -1.69 -15.27 -20.88
CA ARG A 61 -0.22 -15.33 -20.76
C ARG A 61 0.43 -13.94 -20.68
N GLU A 62 -0.10 -12.98 -21.43
CA GLU A 62 0.39 -11.59 -21.38
C GLU A 62 -0.11 -10.83 -20.15
N LEU A 63 -1.25 -11.27 -19.60
CA LEU A 63 -1.89 -10.73 -18.42
C LEU A 63 -0.99 -10.89 -17.18
N ILE A 64 -0.48 -12.09 -16.93
CA ILE A 64 0.40 -12.35 -15.78
C ILE A 64 1.70 -11.56 -15.90
N LYS A 65 2.29 -11.48 -17.10
CA LYS A 65 3.55 -10.76 -17.33
C LYS A 65 3.39 -9.26 -17.10
N ASN A 66 2.34 -8.65 -17.65
CA ASN A 66 2.09 -7.22 -17.49
C ASN A 66 1.63 -6.87 -16.08
N TYR A 67 0.80 -7.72 -15.46
CA TYR A 67 0.43 -7.61 -14.05
C TYR A 67 1.65 -7.63 -13.14
N PHE A 68 2.53 -8.62 -13.31
CA PHE A 68 3.73 -8.75 -12.49
C PHE A 68 4.68 -7.58 -12.70
N LYS A 69 4.84 -7.12 -13.95
CA LYS A 69 5.66 -5.95 -14.26
C LYS A 69 5.13 -4.68 -13.58
N THR A 70 3.83 -4.42 -13.67
CA THR A 70 3.22 -3.25 -13.02
C THR A 70 3.28 -3.37 -11.51
N LEU A 71 3.02 -4.55 -10.95
CA LEU A 71 3.13 -4.82 -9.52
C LEU A 71 4.54 -4.52 -9.01
N VAL A 72 5.57 -5.01 -9.69
CA VAL A 72 6.97 -4.77 -9.33
C VAL A 72 7.33 -3.29 -9.39
N ILE A 73 6.87 -2.55 -10.39
CA ILE A 73 7.10 -1.10 -10.50
C ILE A 73 6.44 -0.37 -9.33
N VAL A 74 5.17 -0.65 -9.04
CA VAL A 74 4.46 0.02 -7.95
C VAL A 74 5.07 -0.33 -6.60
N LEU A 75 5.43 -1.60 -6.37
CA LEU A 75 6.15 -2.04 -5.16
C LEU A 75 7.45 -1.27 -4.98
N MET A 76 8.26 -1.12 -6.03
CA MET A 76 9.52 -0.36 -5.98
C MET A 76 9.29 1.10 -5.62
N VAL A 77 8.28 1.75 -6.23
CA VAL A 77 7.97 3.16 -5.96
C VAL A 77 7.49 3.36 -4.52
N VAL A 78 6.58 2.50 -4.05
CA VAL A 78 6.04 2.55 -2.67
C VAL A 78 7.14 2.31 -1.64
N LEU A 79 7.97 1.28 -1.84
CA LEU A 79 9.10 0.99 -0.96
C LEU A 79 10.12 2.13 -0.96
N GLY A 80 10.44 2.70 -2.13
CA GLY A 80 11.35 3.83 -2.24
C GLY A 80 10.85 5.04 -1.47
N PHE A 81 9.58 5.42 -1.67
CA PHE A 81 8.96 6.53 -0.95
C PHE A 81 8.96 6.33 0.57
N LEU A 82 8.70 5.10 1.02
CA LEU A 82 8.65 4.78 2.45
C LEU A 82 10.03 4.77 3.10
N LEU A 83 11.04 4.19 2.44
CA LEU A 83 12.41 4.23 2.93
C LEU A 83 12.93 5.66 3.04
N ILE A 84 12.67 6.49 2.02
CA ILE A 84 13.01 7.92 2.02
C ILE A 84 12.33 8.61 3.21
N SER A 85 11.04 8.36 3.42
CA SER A 85 10.28 8.98 4.51
C SER A 85 10.79 8.57 5.90
N ILE A 86 11.13 7.29 6.10
CA ILE A 86 11.72 6.79 7.36
C ILE A 86 13.08 7.42 7.61
N ILE A 87 13.94 7.52 6.59
CA ILE A 87 15.29 8.09 6.71
C ILE A 87 15.24 9.60 7.00
N LEU A 88 14.31 10.33 6.38
CA LEU A 88 14.15 11.77 6.57
C LEU A 88 13.52 12.13 7.92
N THR A 89 12.75 11.21 8.52
CA THR A 89 12.07 11.42 9.81
C THR A 89 12.98 11.99 10.92
N PRO A 90 14.15 11.39 11.27
CA PRO A 90 15.01 11.90 12.35
C PRO A 90 15.61 13.29 12.10
N TYR A 91 15.49 13.82 10.87
CA TYR A 91 15.94 15.16 10.52
C TYR A 91 14.79 16.18 10.46
N LEU A 92 13.53 15.73 10.56
CA LEU A 92 12.33 16.56 10.46
C LEU A 92 11.56 16.68 11.78
N VAL A 93 11.84 15.82 12.76
CA VAL A 93 11.26 15.81 14.11
C VAL A 93 12.35 15.99 15.15
#